data_AF-A0A6L6J6V6-F1
#
_entry.id   AF-A0A6L6J6V6-F1
#
_cell.length_a   1.000
_cell.length_b   1.000
_cell.length_c   1.000
_cell.angle_alpha   90.00
_cell.angle_beta   90.00
_cell.angle_gamma   90.00
#
_symmetry.space_group_name_H-M   'P 1'
#
loop_
_entity.id
_entity.type
_entity.pdbx_description
1 polymer ?
#
loop_
_entity_poly.entity_id
_entity_poly.type
_entity_poly.pdbx_seq_one_letter_code
_entity_poly.pdbx_strand_id
1 'polypeptide(L)'
;MTTCLSISAGHATEAPALPFTPTPMTRRFAFMQAALALYLDAERDLTQSGAWDPACDHWLRDAEAARTALAAALDAVCATEPARAQDRPLRQLARIARVMLLATDEAEFAQAHGLIAVFGAVLRCPGSGPIDRHVDRMLAEARAQLAAVAALPDYAPEGDDRGGDALVPAAVIGPQDGAPRQSCTQPLPHPADMARKPAPRDLPGAAAA
;
A
#
# COMPACT_ATOMS: atom_id res chain seq x y z
N MET A 1 13.94 -56.59 -41.42
CA MET A 1 12.86 -55.89 -40.70
C MET A 1 13.49 -55.05 -39.60
N THR A 2 13.21 -53.74 -39.64
CA THR A 2 13.01 -52.83 -38.49
C THR A 2 14.25 -52.37 -37.67
N THR A 3 14.85 -51.29 -38.20
CA THR A 3 15.29 -50.02 -37.56
C THR A 3 16.10 -49.99 -36.26
N CYS A 4 17.31 -49.44 -36.41
CA CYS A 4 18.09 -48.71 -35.40
C CYS A 4 17.34 -47.47 -34.87
N LEU A 5 17.48 -47.19 -33.57
CA LEU A 5 17.21 -45.88 -32.99
C LEU A 5 18.45 -45.43 -32.20
N SER A 6 19.26 -44.60 -32.85
CA SER A 6 20.28 -43.80 -32.19
C SER A 6 19.61 -42.56 -31.59
N ILE A 7 19.59 -42.47 -30.27
CA ILE A 7 19.15 -41.26 -29.56
C ILE A 7 20.30 -40.26 -29.67
N SER A 8 20.18 -39.31 -30.59
CA SER A 8 21.07 -38.14 -30.61
C SER A 8 20.54 -37.15 -29.58
N ALA A 9 21.19 -37.07 -28.42
CA ALA A 9 21.02 -35.97 -27.49
C ALA A 9 21.65 -34.72 -28.10
N GLY A 10 20.86 -33.98 -28.88
CA GLY A 10 21.22 -32.63 -29.29
C GLY A 10 21.32 -31.77 -28.05
N HIS A 11 22.54 -31.50 -27.60
CA HIS A 11 22.78 -30.40 -26.68
C HIS A 11 22.47 -29.11 -27.45
N ALA A 12 21.22 -28.64 -27.37
CA ALA A 12 20.93 -27.26 -27.71
C ALA A 12 21.73 -26.43 -26.70
N THR A 13 22.89 -25.93 -27.13
CA THR A 13 23.63 -24.92 -26.40
C THR A 13 22.74 -23.69 -26.37
N GLU A 14 21.93 -23.56 -25.32
CA GLU A 14 21.13 -22.39 -25.05
C GLU A 14 22.11 -21.22 -25.01
N ALA A 15 22.09 -20.39 -26.06
CA ALA A 15 22.89 -19.19 -26.12
C ALA A 15 22.62 -18.40 -24.82
N PRO A 16 23.65 -17.95 -24.09
CA PRO A 16 23.44 -17.28 -22.81
C PRO A 16 22.47 -16.12 -23.04
N ALA A 17 21.33 -16.18 -22.36
CA ALA A 17 20.31 -15.14 -22.45
C ALA A 17 21.00 -13.81 -22.19
N LEU A 18 20.96 -12.91 -23.18
CA LEU A 18 21.61 -11.60 -23.05
C LEU A 18 21.08 -10.93 -21.77
N PRO A 19 21.97 -10.36 -20.93
CA PRO A 19 21.57 -9.73 -19.69
C PRO A 19 20.57 -8.60 -19.98
N PHE A 20 19.59 -8.45 -19.11
CA PHE A 20 18.63 -7.37 -19.19
C PHE A 20 19.35 -6.02 -19.10
N THR A 21 19.25 -5.20 -20.15
CA THR A 21 19.73 -3.82 -20.13
C THR A 21 18.61 -2.90 -19.61
N PRO A 22 18.77 -2.23 -18.46
CA PRO A 22 17.77 -1.32 -17.93
C PRO A 22 17.58 -0.12 -18.85
N THR A 23 16.32 0.18 -19.20
CA THR A 23 15.95 1.45 -19.83
C THR A 23 15.79 2.54 -18.77
N PRO A 24 15.88 3.83 -19.13
CA PRO A 24 15.53 4.92 -18.21
C PRO A 24 14.16 4.73 -17.55
N MET A 25 13.16 4.25 -18.31
CA MET A 25 11.84 3.92 -17.79
C MET A 25 11.90 2.90 -16.66
N THR A 26 12.57 1.75 -16.86
CA THR A 26 12.65 0.71 -15.82
C THR A 26 13.41 1.15 -14.58
N ARG A 27 14.42 2.02 -14.73
CA ARG A 27 15.12 2.61 -13.57
C ARG A 27 14.21 3.54 -12.78
N ARG A 28 13.47 4.42 -13.47
CA ARG A 28 12.50 5.34 -12.84
C ARG A 28 11.35 4.60 -12.19
N PHE A 29 10.86 3.54 -12.84
CA PHE A 29 9.78 2.72 -12.31
C PHE A 29 10.21 1.93 -11.07
N ALA A 30 11.45 1.40 -11.04
CA ALA A 30 12.00 0.77 -9.84
C ALA A 30 12.12 1.77 -8.67
N PHE A 31 12.56 3.00 -8.95
CA PHE A 31 12.58 4.07 -7.93
C PHE A 31 11.17 4.42 -7.43
N MET A 32 10.19 4.49 -8.33
CA MET A 32 8.79 4.70 -7.96
C MET A 32 8.22 3.58 -7.09
N GLN A 33 8.53 2.31 -7.37
CA GLN A 33 8.12 1.19 -6.50
C GLN A 33 8.71 1.28 -5.09
N ALA A 34 9.96 1.73 -4.98
CA ALA A 34 10.60 1.94 -3.68
C ALA A 34 9.94 3.10 -2.92
N ALA A 35 9.63 4.21 -3.61
CA ALA A 35 8.89 5.32 -3.01
C ALA A 35 7.47 4.91 -2.58
N LEU A 36 6.81 4.04 -3.35
CA LEU A 36 5.49 3.50 -3.03
C LEU A 36 5.53 2.59 -1.79
N ALA A 37 6.57 1.77 -1.64
CA ALA A 37 6.79 0.97 -0.44
C ALA A 37 6.99 1.85 0.81
N LEU A 38 7.85 2.87 0.70
CA LEU A 38 8.10 3.81 1.81
C LEU A 38 6.83 4.57 2.21
N TYR A 39 6.02 4.97 1.24
CA TYR A 39 4.73 5.59 1.49
C TYR A 39 3.79 4.66 2.25
N LEU A 40 3.65 3.40 1.81
CA LEU A 40 2.83 2.40 2.51
C LEU A 40 3.29 2.16 3.95
N ASP A 41 4.60 2.09 4.19
CA ASP A 41 5.14 1.87 5.53
C ASP A 41 4.87 3.10 6.43
N ALA A 42 5.08 4.32 5.93
CA ALA A 42 4.79 5.54 6.68
C ALA A 42 3.30 5.71 7.02
N GLU A 43 2.39 5.37 6.09
CA GLU A 43 0.94 5.39 6.33
C GLU A 43 0.50 4.35 7.38
N ARG A 44 1.17 3.18 7.39
CA ARG A 44 0.91 2.14 8.41
C ARG A 44 1.39 2.57 9.79
N ASP A 45 2.57 3.17 9.88
CA ASP A 45 3.10 3.70 11.14
C ASP A 45 2.17 4.78 11.70
N LEU A 46 1.66 5.66 10.83
CA LEU A 46 0.67 6.67 11.21
C LEU A 46 -0.65 6.04 11.69
N THR A 47 -1.17 5.04 10.99
CA THR A 47 -2.42 4.33 11.38
C THR A 47 -2.29 3.63 12.74
N GLN A 48 -1.10 3.10 13.04
CA GLN A 48 -0.83 2.41 14.30
C GLN A 48 -0.54 3.39 15.46
N SER A 49 -0.30 4.66 15.15
CA SER A 49 -0.07 5.70 16.14
C SER A 49 -1.37 6.17 16.79
N GLY A 50 -1.34 6.35 18.11
CA GLY A 50 -2.40 7.08 18.80
C GLY A 50 -2.17 8.58 18.66
N ALA A 51 -3.23 9.39 18.54
CA ALA A 51 -3.15 10.85 18.46
C ALA A 51 -2.45 11.54 19.66
N TRP A 52 -2.20 10.79 20.75
CA TRP A 52 -1.50 11.24 21.95
C TRP A 52 -0.03 10.80 22.00
N ASP A 53 0.45 10.08 20.98
CA ASP A 53 1.84 9.68 20.88
C ASP A 53 2.71 10.93 20.64
N PRO A 54 3.72 11.21 21.47
CA PRO A 54 4.66 12.31 21.25
C PRO A 54 5.38 12.26 19.88
N ALA A 55 5.45 11.09 19.24
CA ALA A 55 6.00 10.91 17.90
C ALA A 55 4.99 11.10 16.76
N CYS A 56 3.71 11.37 17.05
CA CYS A 56 2.67 11.57 16.03
C CYS A 56 3.06 12.65 15.01
N ASP A 57 3.62 13.78 15.46
CA ASP A 57 4.12 14.85 14.59
C ASP A 57 5.24 14.39 13.66
N HIS A 58 6.09 13.46 14.12
CA HIS A 58 7.17 12.91 13.32
C HIS A 58 6.62 11.97 12.24
N TRP A 59 5.73 11.05 12.60
CA TRP A 59 5.12 10.11 11.65
C TRP A 59 4.28 10.83 10.59
N LEU A 60 3.57 11.90 10.96
CA LEU A 60 2.86 12.75 10.01
C LEU A 60 3.82 13.39 8.99
N ARG A 61 4.97 13.91 9.45
CA ARG A 61 5.98 14.50 8.56
C ARG A 61 6.59 13.45 7.64
N ASP A 62 6.84 12.25 8.14
CA ASP A 62 7.40 11.15 7.36
C ASP A 62 6.41 10.66 6.28
N ALA A 63 5.13 10.52 6.62
CA ALA A 63 4.07 10.18 5.68
C ALA A 63 3.94 11.23 4.57
N GLU A 64 3.92 12.52 4.92
CA GLU A 64 3.86 13.62 3.93
C GLU A 64 5.12 13.68 3.06
N ALA A 65 6.30 13.47 3.64
CA ALA A 65 7.56 13.42 2.89
C ALA A 65 7.57 12.24 1.91
N ALA A 66 7.09 11.06 2.34
CA ALA A 66 6.98 9.88 1.49
C ALA A 66 5.93 10.08 0.38
N ARG A 67 4.79 10.72 0.68
CA ARG A 67 3.76 11.08 -0.31
C ARG A 67 4.33 12.02 -1.38
N THR A 68 5.07 13.04 -0.96
CA THR A 68 5.76 13.98 -1.86
C THR A 68 6.79 13.28 -2.73
N ALA A 69 7.59 12.39 -2.15
CA ALA A 69 8.59 11.61 -2.89
C ALA A 69 7.94 10.67 -3.93
N LEU A 70 6.83 10.03 -3.57
CA LEU A 70 6.05 9.20 -4.48
C LEU A 70 5.47 10.02 -5.64
N ALA A 71 4.89 11.19 -5.36
CA ALA A 71 4.37 12.09 -6.40
C ALA A 71 5.48 12.47 -7.40
N ALA A 72 6.65 12.89 -6.91
CA ALA A 72 7.79 13.23 -7.74
C ALA A 72 8.29 12.03 -8.58
N ALA A 73 8.29 10.83 -7.99
CA ALA A 73 8.68 9.61 -8.70
C ALA A 73 7.68 9.26 -9.82
N LEU A 74 6.37 9.39 -9.57
CA LEU A 74 5.32 9.17 -10.56
C LEU A 74 5.40 10.18 -11.71
N ASP A 75 5.63 11.47 -11.40
CA ASP A 75 5.84 12.50 -12.41
C ASP A 75 7.06 12.19 -13.27
N ALA A 76 8.17 11.75 -12.68
CA ALA A 76 9.37 11.37 -13.41
C ALA A 76 9.14 10.18 -14.35
N VAL A 77 8.37 9.17 -13.93
CA VAL A 77 7.98 8.05 -14.81
C VAL A 77 7.07 8.54 -15.94
N CYS A 78 6.07 9.37 -15.63
CA CYS A 78 5.12 9.89 -16.61
C CYS A 78 5.78 10.76 -17.69
N ALA A 79 6.80 11.53 -17.31
CA ALA A 79 7.60 12.38 -18.21
C ALA A 79 8.66 11.61 -19.00
N THR A 80 8.98 10.36 -18.64
CA THR A 80 9.96 9.55 -19.36
C THR A 80 9.35 8.99 -20.65
N GLU A 81 10.07 9.11 -21.77
CA GLU A 81 9.64 8.52 -23.04
C GLU A 81 10.02 7.02 -23.11
N PRO A 82 9.07 6.12 -23.46
CA PRO A 82 9.33 4.70 -23.67
C PRO A 82 10.43 4.46 -24.71
N ALA A 83 11.53 3.82 -24.29
CA ALA A 83 12.59 3.42 -25.20
C ALA A 83 12.24 2.14 -25.99
N ARG A 84 11.29 1.36 -25.48
CA ARG A 84 10.81 0.10 -26.07
C ARG A 84 9.32 -0.10 -25.86
N ALA A 85 8.73 -1.05 -26.59
CA ALA A 85 7.30 -1.36 -26.48
C ALA A 85 6.91 -1.78 -25.05
N GLN A 86 7.75 -2.54 -24.37
CA GLN A 86 7.54 -3.01 -22.99
C GLN A 86 7.53 -1.89 -21.95
N ASP A 87 8.05 -0.69 -22.27
CA ASP A 87 8.05 0.44 -21.35
C ASP A 87 6.68 1.15 -21.30
N ARG A 88 5.81 0.92 -22.30
CA ARG A 88 4.47 1.52 -22.38
C ARG A 88 3.54 1.13 -21.22
N PRO A 89 3.38 -0.16 -20.85
CA PRO A 89 2.52 -0.53 -19.73
C PRO A 89 3.03 0.04 -18.40
N LEU A 90 4.35 0.17 -18.21
CA LEU A 90 4.93 0.81 -17.01
C LEU A 90 4.49 2.27 -16.89
N ARG A 91 4.61 3.04 -17.99
CA ARG A 91 4.15 4.43 -18.02
C ARG A 91 2.64 4.53 -17.79
N GLN A 92 1.87 3.62 -18.35
CA GLN A 92 0.42 3.63 -18.19
C GLN A 92 -0.01 3.35 -16.74
N LEU A 93 0.60 2.36 -16.09
CA LEU A 93 0.32 2.08 -14.67
C LEU A 93 0.70 3.26 -13.78
N ALA A 94 1.84 3.90 -14.04
CA ALA A 94 2.25 5.10 -13.29
C ALA A 94 1.28 6.28 -13.47
N ARG A 95 0.69 6.45 -14.66
CA ARG A 95 -0.35 7.47 -14.88
C ARG A 95 -1.60 7.19 -14.05
N ILE A 96 -2.04 5.95 -13.99
CA ILE A 96 -3.19 5.55 -13.16
C ILE A 96 -2.88 5.79 -11.67
N ALA A 97 -1.70 5.34 -11.21
CA ALA A 97 -1.26 5.55 -9.83
C ALA A 97 -1.15 7.04 -9.47
N ARG A 98 -0.74 7.90 -10.41
CA ARG A 98 -0.72 9.35 -10.22
C ARG A 98 -2.13 9.93 -10.04
N VAL A 99 -3.10 9.46 -10.81
CA VAL A 99 -4.51 9.85 -10.62
C VAL A 99 -5.00 9.42 -9.25
N MET A 100 -4.71 8.18 -8.83
CA MET A 100 -5.05 7.70 -7.48
C MET A 100 -4.44 8.61 -6.39
N LEU A 101 -3.17 8.97 -6.48
CA LEU A 101 -2.48 9.78 -5.46
C LEU A 101 -3.03 11.21 -5.33
N LEU A 102 -3.52 11.76 -6.46
CA LEU A 102 -4.07 13.11 -6.55
C LEU A 102 -5.58 13.16 -6.36
N ALA A 103 -6.23 12.02 -6.20
CA ALA A 103 -7.66 11.95 -6.00
C ALA A 103 -8.05 12.77 -4.77
N THR A 104 -9.10 13.58 -4.92
CA THR A 104 -9.57 14.49 -3.89
C THR A 104 -10.69 13.89 -3.03
N ASP A 105 -11.32 12.83 -3.53
CA ASP A 105 -12.33 12.06 -2.83
C ASP A 105 -12.18 10.55 -3.07
N GLU A 106 -12.88 9.77 -2.25
CA GLU A 106 -12.85 8.31 -2.26
C GLU A 106 -13.39 7.72 -3.58
N ALA A 107 -14.38 8.35 -4.21
CA ALA A 107 -14.99 7.86 -5.44
C ALA A 107 -14.04 8.01 -6.64
N GLU A 108 -13.33 9.14 -6.73
CA GLU A 108 -12.27 9.39 -7.70
C GLU A 108 -11.13 8.39 -7.51
N PHE A 109 -10.72 8.14 -6.26
CA PHE A 109 -9.71 7.14 -5.93
C PHE A 109 -10.14 5.74 -6.36
N ALA A 110 -11.35 5.30 -5.98
CA ALA A 110 -11.89 3.99 -6.30
C ALA A 110 -12.06 3.78 -7.80
N GLN A 111 -12.51 4.81 -8.52
CA GLN A 111 -12.61 4.78 -9.98
C GLN A 111 -11.23 4.61 -10.62
N ALA A 112 -10.24 5.40 -10.19
CA ALA A 112 -8.87 5.32 -10.70
C ALA A 112 -8.24 3.96 -10.42
N HIS A 113 -8.41 3.42 -9.21
CA HIS A 113 -7.94 2.09 -8.85
C HIS A 113 -8.63 1.00 -9.69
N GLY A 114 -9.95 1.12 -9.92
CA GLY A 114 -10.72 0.23 -10.78
C GLY A 114 -10.19 0.15 -12.22
N LEU A 115 -9.58 1.22 -12.74
CA LEU A 115 -8.95 1.22 -14.07
C LEU A 115 -7.82 0.18 -14.19
N ILE A 116 -7.16 -0.18 -13.09
CA ILE A 116 -6.10 -1.21 -13.10
C ILE A 116 -6.69 -2.57 -13.50
N ALA A 117 -7.87 -2.91 -12.99
CA ALA A 117 -8.57 -4.13 -13.35
C ALA A 117 -9.09 -4.07 -14.80
N VAL A 118 -9.73 -2.95 -15.17
CA VAL A 118 -10.28 -2.73 -16.53
C VAL A 118 -9.20 -2.83 -17.61
N PHE A 119 -8.04 -2.21 -17.38
CA PHE A 119 -6.91 -2.26 -18.32
C PHE A 119 -5.94 -3.41 -18.06
N GLY A 120 -6.32 -4.41 -17.26
CA GLY A 120 -5.43 -5.48 -16.81
C GLY A 120 -4.72 -6.26 -17.93
N ALA A 121 -5.33 -6.37 -19.12
CA ALA A 121 -4.71 -6.98 -20.29
C ALA A 121 -3.65 -6.09 -20.97
N VAL A 122 -3.86 -4.77 -20.96
CA VAL A 122 -2.96 -3.75 -21.53
C VAL A 122 -1.79 -3.46 -20.58
N LEU A 123 -2.00 -3.66 -19.28
CA LEU A 123 -1.00 -3.52 -18.22
C LEU A 123 -0.18 -4.81 -17.99
N ARG A 124 0.07 -5.56 -19.06
CA ARG A 124 0.89 -6.78 -19.07
C ARG A 124 1.81 -6.80 -20.28
N CYS A 125 2.90 -7.56 -20.17
CA CYS A 125 3.75 -7.88 -21.31
C CYS A 125 3.50 -9.34 -21.72
N PRO A 126 2.81 -9.60 -22.86
CA PRO A 126 2.41 -10.96 -23.23
C PRO A 126 3.55 -11.84 -23.77
N GLY A 127 4.73 -11.26 -24.02
CA GLY A 127 5.88 -12.00 -24.53
C GLY A 127 6.46 -12.96 -23.49
N SER A 128 7.07 -14.04 -23.96
CA SER A 128 7.76 -15.01 -23.11
C SER A 128 9.25 -14.72 -22.96
N GLY A 129 9.75 -13.60 -23.49
CA GLY A 129 11.17 -13.23 -23.42
C GLY A 129 11.61 -12.83 -22.00
N PRO A 130 12.93 -12.83 -21.71
CA PRO A 130 13.44 -12.43 -20.40
C PRO A 130 13.09 -10.98 -20.04
N ILE A 131 13.06 -10.08 -21.03
CA ILE A 131 12.65 -8.68 -20.85
C ILE A 131 11.15 -8.59 -20.49
N ASP A 132 10.30 -9.29 -21.24
CA ASP A 132 8.86 -9.27 -21.02
C ASP A 132 8.50 -9.76 -19.62
N ARG A 133 9.09 -10.89 -19.20
CA ARG A 133 8.92 -11.44 -17.85
C ARG A 133 9.41 -10.50 -16.75
N HIS A 134 10.53 -9.81 -16.98
CA HIS A 134 11.04 -8.85 -16.01
C HIS A 134 10.08 -7.68 -15.83
N VAL A 135 9.62 -7.08 -16.94
CA VAL A 135 8.67 -5.97 -16.90
C VAL A 135 7.31 -6.40 -16.34
N ASP A 136 6.81 -7.58 -16.70
CA ASP A 136 5.55 -8.10 -16.16
C ASP A 136 5.62 -8.31 -14.64
N ARG A 137 6.78 -8.74 -14.11
CA ARG A 137 7.02 -8.80 -12.67
C ARG A 137 6.98 -7.42 -12.01
N MET A 138 7.63 -6.43 -12.61
CA MET A 138 7.56 -5.05 -12.11
C MET A 138 6.12 -4.53 -12.07
N LEU A 139 5.31 -4.84 -13.09
CA LEU A 139 3.89 -4.48 -13.15
C LEU A 139 3.05 -5.24 -12.12
N ALA A 140 3.33 -6.52 -11.89
CA ALA A 140 2.65 -7.31 -10.88
C ALA A 140 2.91 -6.77 -9.47
N GLU A 141 4.17 -6.47 -9.15
CA GLU A 141 4.57 -5.90 -7.86
C GLU A 141 3.88 -4.55 -7.61
N ALA A 142 3.99 -3.63 -8.56
CA ALA A 142 3.37 -2.30 -8.43
C ALA A 142 1.84 -2.38 -8.28
N ARG A 143 1.16 -3.32 -8.95
CA ARG A 143 -0.28 -3.56 -8.76
C ARG A 143 -0.60 -4.07 -7.36
N ALA A 144 0.21 -4.97 -6.82
CA ALA A 144 0.04 -5.47 -5.46
C ALA A 144 0.22 -4.34 -4.44
N GLN A 145 1.23 -3.48 -4.63
CA GLN A 145 1.44 -2.30 -3.78
C GLN A 145 0.26 -1.31 -3.88
N LEU A 146 -0.25 -1.03 -5.08
CA LEU A 146 -1.42 -0.13 -5.24
C LEU A 146 -2.70 -0.72 -4.63
N ALA A 147 -2.89 -2.04 -4.72
CA ALA A 147 -3.98 -2.71 -4.01
C ALA A 147 -3.82 -2.60 -2.49
N ALA A 148 -2.58 -2.61 -1.97
CA ALA A 148 -2.31 -2.37 -0.56
C ALA A 148 -2.61 -0.92 -0.14
N VAL A 149 -2.36 0.07 -1.02
CA VAL A 149 -2.75 1.47 -0.77
C VAL A 149 -4.28 1.55 -0.67
N ALA A 150 -5.00 0.94 -1.60
CA ALA A 150 -6.47 0.90 -1.60
C ALA A 150 -7.08 0.16 -0.40
N ALA A 151 -6.28 -0.56 0.38
CA ALA A 151 -6.70 -1.24 1.60
C ALA A 151 -6.36 -0.47 2.88
N LEU A 152 -5.70 0.69 2.79
CA LEU A 152 -5.48 1.56 3.95
C LEU A 152 -6.83 2.15 4.40
N PRO A 153 -7.01 2.43 5.72
CA PRO A 153 -8.30 2.90 6.26
C PRO A 153 -8.84 4.15 5.56
N ASP A 154 -7.98 5.10 5.23
CA ASP A 154 -8.35 6.38 4.60
C ASP A 154 -8.86 6.23 3.15
N TYR A 155 -8.60 5.09 2.51
CA TYR A 155 -8.99 4.80 1.12
C TYR A 155 -9.98 3.63 1.01
N ALA A 156 -10.21 2.91 2.11
CA ALA A 156 -11.17 1.83 2.15
C ALA A 156 -12.57 2.43 2.12
N PRO A 157 -13.50 1.86 1.33
CA PRO A 157 -14.86 2.34 1.34
C PRO A 157 -15.43 2.20 2.75
N GLU A 158 -15.98 3.30 3.26
CA GLU A 158 -16.77 3.31 4.49
C GLU A 158 -17.80 2.18 4.36
N GLY A 159 -17.63 1.12 5.15
CA GLY A 159 -18.55 0.01 5.14
C GLY A 159 -19.94 0.55 5.40
N ASP A 160 -20.86 0.37 4.46
CA ASP A 160 -22.25 0.78 4.65
C ASP A 160 -22.82 0.01 5.84
N ASP A 161 -22.75 0.61 7.03
CA ASP A 161 -23.38 0.14 8.26
C ASP A 161 -24.92 0.31 8.19
N ARG A 162 -25.50 0.43 6.99
CA ARG A 162 -26.93 0.27 6.72
C ARG A 162 -27.25 -1.18 6.38
N GLY A 163 -26.91 -2.06 7.32
CA GLY A 163 -27.15 -3.50 7.24
C GLY A 163 -27.83 -4.07 8.48
N GLY A 164 -28.72 -3.33 9.12
CA GLY A 164 -29.38 -3.72 10.37
C GLY A 164 -30.85 -3.35 10.50
N ASP A 165 -31.56 -3.15 9.39
CA ASP A 165 -33.04 -3.08 9.42
C ASP A 165 -33.62 -3.88 8.25
N ALA A 166 -33.24 -5.16 8.19
CA ALA A 166 -34.00 -6.14 7.43
C ALA A 166 -35.29 -6.41 8.22
N LEU A 167 -36.42 -6.00 7.63
CA LEU A 167 -37.79 -6.37 8.01
C LEU A 167 -37.84 -7.75 8.70
N VAL A 168 -37.99 -7.75 10.01
CA VAL A 168 -38.35 -8.96 10.76
C VAL A 168 -39.87 -9.12 10.62
N PRO A 169 -40.41 -10.20 10.04
CA PRO A 169 -41.83 -10.46 10.12
C PRO A 169 -42.18 -10.73 11.59
N ALA A 170 -43.16 -9.97 12.08
CA ALA A 170 -43.63 -10.02 13.45
C ALA A 170 -44.06 -11.43 13.88
N ALA A 171 -43.37 -11.99 14.88
CA ALA A 171 -43.86 -13.08 15.71
C ALA A 171 -43.25 -12.99 17.12
N VAL A 172 -44.02 -12.36 18.00
CA VAL A 172 -44.26 -12.67 19.43
C VAL A 172 -43.34 -13.71 20.09
N ILE A 173 -42.61 -13.32 21.16
CA ILE A 173 -42.61 -13.89 22.54
C ILE A 173 -41.60 -13.13 23.45
N GLY A 174 -42.11 -12.53 24.53
CA GLY A 174 -41.52 -12.55 25.89
C GLY A 174 -40.42 -11.52 26.28
N PRO A 175 -40.48 -10.93 27.49
CA PRO A 175 -39.62 -9.81 27.90
C PRO A 175 -38.25 -10.28 28.41
N GLN A 176 -37.19 -9.59 28.00
CA GLN A 176 -35.86 -9.71 28.60
C GLN A 176 -35.46 -8.33 29.12
N ASP A 177 -35.53 -8.19 30.44
CA ASP A 177 -34.83 -7.15 31.19
C ASP A 177 -33.34 -7.22 30.88
N GLY A 178 -32.78 -6.15 30.33
CA GLY A 178 -31.37 -6.09 29.95
C GLY A 178 -30.96 -4.65 29.67
N ALA A 179 -30.36 -4.02 30.67
CA ALA A 179 -29.94 -2.62 30.71
C ALA A 179 -29.19 -2.12 29.44
N PRO A 180 -29.38 -0.84 29.05
CA PRO A 180 -28.64 -0.26 27.93
C PRO A 180 -27.14 -0.16 28.25
N ARG A 181 -26.32 -0.67 27.33
CA ARG A 181 -24.87 -0.43 27.33
C ARG A 181 -24.63 1.07 27.16
N GLN A 182 -23.97 1.64 28.15
CA GLN A 182 -23.65 3.05 28.25
C GLN A 182 -22.71 3.44 27.09
N SER A 183 -23.13 4.43 26.30
CA SER A 183 -22.25 5.25 25.48
C SER A 183 -21.10 5.77 26.34
N CYS A 184 -19.87 5.51 25.93
CA CYS A 184 -18.69 6.20 26.45
C CYS A 184 -18.72 7.65 25.97
N THR A 185 -19.53 8.48 26.64
CA THR A 185 -19.36 9.92 26.67
C THR A 185 -18.88 10.26 28.07
N GLN A 186 -17.55 10.20 28.30
CA GLN A 186 -17.01 10.69 29.56
C GLN A 186 -16.88 12.23 29.50
N PRO A 187 -17.27 12.97 30.56
CA PRO A 187 -17.03 14.40 30.65
C PRO A 187 -15.55 14.68 30.93
N LEU A 188 -15.03 15.78 30.37
CA LEU A 188 -13.71 16.34 30.64
C LEU A 188 -13.47 16.52 32.17
N PRO A 189 -12.30 16.11 32.72
CA PRO A 189 -11.94 16.42 34.10
C PRO A 189 -11.52 17.89 34.27
N HIS A 190 -11.90 18.46 35.42
CA HIS A 190 -11.66 19.85 35.82
C HIS A 190 -10.15 20.12 36.02
N PRO A 191 -9.61 21.31 35.64
CA PRO A 191 -8.18 21.66 35.72
C PRO A 191 -7.50 21.69 37.11
N ALA A 192 -8.13 21.19 38.19
CA ALA A 192 -7.60 21.25 39.55
C ALA A 192 -6.70 20.07 39.94
N ASP A 193 -6.65 18.98 39.16
CA ASP A 193 -5.89 17.75 39.52
C ASP A 193 -4.45 17.70 38.98
N MET A 194 -3.97 18.74 38.29
CA MET A 194 -2.63 18.75 37.66
C MET A 194 -1.47 19.22 38.56
N ALA A 195 -1.71 19.51 39.85
CA ALA A 195 -0.68 20.07 40.73
C ALA A 195 -0.28 19.12 41.87
N ARG A 196 0.30 17.96 41.55
CA ARG A 196 1.10 17.21 42.54
C ARG A 196 2.34 16.58 41.90
N LYS A 197 3.41 17.39 41.89
CA LYS A 197 4.78 16.96 41.58
C LYS A 197 5.23 15.92 42.62
N PRO A 198 5.67 14.70 42.23
CA PRO A 198 6.27 13.78 43.20
C PRO A 198 7.67 14.25 43.60
N ALA A 199 7.95 14.25 44.90
CA ALA A 199 9.24 14.59 45.50
C ALA A 199 10.30 13.50 45.22
N PRO A 200 11.61 13.85 45.15
CA PRO A 200 12.67 12.89 44.89
C PRO A 200 12.88 11.95 46.09
N ARG A 201 13.05 10.65 45.81
CA ARG A 201 13.46 9.63 46.80
C ARG A 201 14.95 9.77 47.10
N ASP A 202 15.30 9.93 48.38
CA ASP A 202 16.65 9.80 48.87
C ASP A 202 17.18 8.36 48.69
N LEU A 203 18.39 8.25 48.13
CA LEU A 203 19.16 7.00 48.04
C LEU A 203 19.96 6.81 49.34
N PRO A 204 20.03 5.59 49.92
CA PRO A 204 20.84 5.33 51.11
C PRO A 204 22.33 5.23 50.77
N GLY A 205 23.14 5.70 51.72
CA GLY A 205 24.57 5.98 51.59
C GLY A 205 25.47 4.79 51.30
N ALA A 206 26.49 5.08 50.49
CA ALA A 206 27.65 4.23 50.28
C ALA A 206 28.67 4.42 51.43
N ALA A 207 29.29 3.31 51.81
CA ALA A 207 30.25 3.15 52.88
C ALA A 207 31.51 4.02 52.76
N ALA A 208 32.09 4.38 53.90
CA ALA A 208 33.50 4.73 54.02
C ALA A 208 34.05 4.33 55.39
N ALA A 209 35.14 3.55 55.33
CA ALA A 209 36.22 3.32 56.31
C ALA A 209 35.89 2.69 57.66
#